data_AF-A0A7V4WGA8-F1
#
_entry.id   AF-A0A7V4WGA8-F1
#
_cell.length_a   1.000
_cell.length_b   1.000
_cell.length_c   1.000
_cell.angle_alpha   90.00
_cell.angle_beta   90.00
_cell.angle_gamma   90.00
#
_symmetry.space_group_name_H-M   'P 1'
#
loop_
_entity.id
_entity.type
_entity.pdbx_description
1 polymer ?
#
loop_
_entity_poly.entity_id
_entity_poly.type
_entity_poly.pdbx_seq_one_letter_code
_entity_poly.pdbx_strand_id
1 'polypeptide(L)' 'MLKIELGTTCKDIQKIVKLKVSYIDKKIKDLKEIKNTLNKLAGRCTGRGPVGECPILDELEK' A
#
# COMPACT_ATOMS: atom_id res chain seq x y z
N MET A 1 20.05 9.02 7.65
CA MET A 1 21.20 8.09 7.74
C MET A 1 21.14 7.40 9.09
N LEU A 2 21.37 6.09 9.15
CA LEU A 2 21.54 5.37 10.42
C LEU A 2 22.84 5.85 11.06
N LYS A 3 22.77 6.44 12.27
CA LYS A 3 23.97 6.73 13.06
C LYS A 3 24.49 5.39 13.59
N ILE A 4 25.72 5.04 13.23
CA ILE A 4 26.39 3.83 13.69
C ILE A 4 27.27 4.23 14.87
N GLU A 5 26.95 3.70 16.05
CA GLU A 5 27.73 3.96 17.26
C GLU A 5 28.92 2.99 17.35
N LEU A 6 29.99 3.42 18.03
CA LEU A 6 31.14 2.56 18.33
C LEU A 6 30.65 1.34 19.13
N GLY A 7 30.85 0.15 18.56
CA GLY A 7 30.35 -1.12 19.12
C GLY A 7 29.18 -1.74 18.36
N THR A 8 28.61 -1.03 17.35
CA THR A 8 27.60 -1.63 16.47
C THR A 8 28.22 -2.77 15.67
N THR A 9 27.66 -3.98 15.79
CA THR A 9 28.17 -5.16 15.09
C THR A 9 27.50 -5.34 13.73
N CYS A 10 28.12 -6.16 12.87
CA CYS A 10 27.49 -6.58 11.60
C CYS A 10 26.12 -7.26 11.83
N LYS A 11 25.95 -7.96 12.97
CA LYS A 11 24.68 -8.58 13.36
C LYS A 11 23.59 -7.55 13.63
N ASP A 12 23.94 -6.43 14.26
CA ASP A 12 23.01 -5.34 14.54
C ASP A 12 22.55 -4.66 13.25
N ILE A 13 23.48 -4.39 12.34
CA ILE A 13 23.16 -3.86 11.01
C ILE A 13 22.26 -4.83 10.24
N GLN A 14 22.55 -6.13 10.25
CA GLN A 14 21.71 -7.14 9.61
C GLN A 14 20.29 -7.14 10.19
N LYS A 15 20.15 -7.02 11.52
CA LYS A 15 18.84 -6.95 12.19
C LYS A 15 18.05 -5.70 11.75
N ILE A 16 18.69 -4.54 11.69
CA ILE A 16 18.06 -3.29 11.23
C ILE A 16 17.55 -3.44 9.79
N VAL A 17 18.36 -3.99 8.90
CA VAL A 17 17.97 -4.21 7.51
C VAL A 17 16.78 -5.18 7.43
N LYS A 18 16.81 -6.30 8.15
CA LYS A 18 15.68 -7.26 8.21
C LYS A 18 14.40 -6.61 8.73
N LEU A 19 14.49 -5.77 9.76
CA LEU A 19 13.34 -5.01 10.26
C LEU A 19 12.78 -4.06 9.20
N LYS A 20 13.65 -3.39 8.44
CA LYS A 20 13.22 -2.48 7.36
C LYS A 20 12.58 -3.24 6.20
N VAL A 21 13.11 -4.41 5.84
CA VAL A 21 12.50 -5.31 4.85
C VAL A 21 11.09 -5.70 5.31
N SER A 22 10.95 -6.21 6.54
CA SER A 22 9.63 -6.58 7.09
C SER A 22 8.64 -5.40 7.10
N TYR A 23 9.11 -4.20 7.41
CA TYR A 23 8.30 -2.99 7.32
C TYR A 23 7.82 -2.68 5.90
N ILE A 24 8.70 -2.84 4.90
CA ILE A 24 8.33 -2.67 3.49
C ILE A 24 7.32 -3.75 3.07
N ASP A 25 7.51 -5.00 3.49
CA ASP A 25 6.58 -6.10 3.16
C ASP A 25 5.17 -5.82 3.69
N LYS A 26 5.06 -5.27 4.91
CA LYS A 26 3.77 -4.83 5.47
C LYS A 26 3.13 -3.75 4.60
N LYS A 27 3.89 -2.72 4.21
CA LYS A 27 3.39 -1.67 3.31
C LYS A 27 2.93 -2.22 1.96
N ILE A 28 3.67 -3.17 1.39
CA ILE A 28 3.29 -3.81 0.13
C ILE A 28 1.97 -4.55 0.30
N LYS A 29 1.79 -5.27 1.42
CA LYS A 29 0.52 -5.94 1.73
C LYS A 29 -0.63 -4.94 1.80
N ASP A 30 -0.50 -3.87 2.57
CA ASP A 30 -1.53 -2.85 2.73
C ASP A 30 -1.89 -2.21 1.38
N LEU A 31 -0.88 -1.88 0.57
CA LEU A 31 -1.08 -1.31 -0.76
C LEU A 31 -1.76 -2.29 -1.73
N LYS A 32 -1.47 -3.59 -1.63
CA LYS A 32 -2.17 -4.61 -2.43
C LYS A 32 -3.64 -4.72 -2.04
N GLU A 33 -3.97 -4.63 -0.76
CA GLU A 33 -5.36 -4.65 -0.28
C GLU A 33 -6.13 -3.43 -0.80
N ILE A 34 -5.57 -2.22 -0.67
CA ILE A 34 -6.15 -0.99 -1.23
C ILE A 34 -6.34 -1.13 -2.75
N LYS A 35 -5.31 -1.59 -3.47
CA LYS A 35 -5.38 -1.80 -4.92
C LYS A 35 -6.51 -2.76 -5.30
N ASN A 36 -6.69 -3.85 -4.57
CA ASN A 36 -7.75 -4.82 -4.84
C ASN A 36 -9.14 -4.20 -4.66
N THR A 37 -9.34 -3.38 -3.63
CA THR A 37 -10.59 -2.64 -3.42
C THR A 37 -10.85 -1.65 -4.56
N LEU A 38 -9.84 -0.88 -4.95
CA LEU A 38 -9.94 0.06 -6.08
C LEU A 38 -10.25 -0.66 -7.40
N ASN A 39 -9.63 -1.81 -7.66
CA ASN A 39 -9.90 -2.62 -8.85
C ASN A 39 -11.35 -3.14 -8.87
N LYS A 40 -11.88 -3.58 -7.73
CA LYS A 40 -13.29 -4.01 -7.62
C LYS A 40 -14.23 -2.86 -7.92
N LEU A 41 -13.95 -1.67 -7.38
CA LEU A 41 -14.74 -0.47 -7.62
C LEU A 41 -14.68 -0.05 -9.09
N ALA A 42 -13.48 -0.01 -9.67
CA ALA A 42 -13.27 0.30 -11.08
C ALA A 42 -14.03 -0.68 -12.00
N GLY A 43 -14.03 -1.97 -11.68
CA GLY A 43 -14.73 -3.01 -12.45
C GLY A 43 -16.26 -2.89 -12.45
N ARG A 44 -16.85 -2.07 -11.57
CA ARG A 44 -18.29 -1.80 -11.58
C ARG A 44 -18.68 -0.77 -12.64
N CYS A 45 -17.76 0.11 -13.04
CA CYS A 45 -18.02 1.13 -14.06
C CYS A 45 -17.61 0.65 -15.44
N THR A 46 -18.50 0.83 -16.42
CA THR A 46 -18.18 0.49 -17.83
C THR A 46 -17.37 1.59 -18.53
N GLY A 47 -17.16 2.74 -17.88
CA GLY A 47 -16.52 3.91 -18.45
C GLY A 47 -17.35 4.62 -19.53
N ARG A 48 -18.66 4.36 -19.58
CA ARG A 48 -19.60 4.91 -20.57
C ARG A 48 -20.86 5.42 -19.89
N GLY A 49 -21.55 6.34 -20.55
CA GLY A 49 -22.78 6.95 -20.07
C GLY A 49 -22.56 8.30 -19.36
N PRO A 50 -23.66 8.96 -18.94
CA PRO A 50 -23.58 10.20 -18.19
C PRO A 50 -23.05 9.97 -16.77
N VAL A 51 -22.45 11.01 -16.17
CA VAL A 51 -21.85 10.92 -14.82
C VAL A 51 -22.86 10.55 -13.73
N GLY A 52 -24.14 10.91 -13.91
CA GLY A 52 -25.22 10.57 -12.97
C GLY A 52 -25.61 9.09 -12.95
N GLU A 53 -25.06 8.27 -13.86
CA GLU A 53 -25.21 6.81 -13.86
C GLU A 53 -23.91 6.11 -13.41
N CYS A 54 -22.93 6.86 -12.87
CA CYS A 54 -21.63 6.32 -12.52
C CYS A 54 -21.68 5.52 -11.20
N PRO A 55 -21.57 4.18 -11.24
CA PRO A 55 -21.67 3.36 -10.03
C PRO A 55 -20.48 3.53 -9.07
N ILE A 56 -19.40 4.17 -9.53
CA ILE A 56 -18.27 4.55 -8.65
C ILE A 56 -18.67 5.77 -7.81
N LEU A 57 -19.31 6.75 -8.44
CA LEU A 57 -19.72 7.98 -7.76
C LEU A 57 -20.79 7.66 -6.70
N ASP A 58 -21.76 6.82 -7.04
CA ASP A 58 -22.79 6.33 -6.12
C ASP A 58 -22.23 5.65 -4.86
N GLU A 59 -21.05 5.03 -4.96
CA GLU A 59 -20.40 4.38 -3.82
C GLU A 59 -19.56 5.37 -2.98
N LEU A 60 -19.03 6.43 -3.59
CA LEU A 60 -18.21 7.45 -2.93
C LEU A 60 -19.05 8.53 -2.23
N GLU A 61 -20.28 8.74 -2.67
CA GLU A 61 -21.22 9.71 -2.10
C GLU A 61 -22.10 9.13 -0.97
N LYS A 62 -21.90 7.85 -0.61
CA LYS A 62 -22.49 7.23 0.59
C LYS A 62 -21.73 7.60 1.86
#